data_AF-A0A6N4T4U5-F1
#
_entry.id   AF-A0A6N4T4U5-F1
#
_cell.length_a   1.000
_cell.length_b   1.000
_cell.length_c   1.000
_cell.angle_alpha   90.00
_cell.angle_beta   90.00
_cell.angle_gamma   90.00
#
_symmetry.space_group_name_H-M   'P 1'
#
loop_
_entity.id
_entity.type
_entity.pdbx_description
1 polymer ?
#
loop_
_entity_poly.entity_id
_entity_poly.type
_entity_poly.pdbx_seq_one_letter_code
_entity_poly.pdbx_strand_id
1 'polypeptide(L)'
;MTQAGDAVAVRQRHQSLMAVSPLYQTCMNNIATSVNLLPPAAAMAGVYARTDHTFGVFQSPANTTIINAISPVVTISDQEQGSLNVPLNGLAVNAIRMFPNYGLLVWGARTLAGNSDDWRYISVRRTAMMIEQSVKAALQAYVFQANDNLTWTSVSAVISNFLNAQWKYGALVGSKPADAYSVSVGLGTAMTAQDILDGVMNVTVMVALVHPAEFIVLTFQQQMQTS
;
A
#
# COMPACT_ATOMS: atom_id res chain seq x y z
N MET A 1 2.01 41.46 31.79
CA MET A 1 3.38 41.64 31.26
C MET A 1 4.38 40.81 32.09
N THR A 2 4.20 39.48 32.13
CA THR A 2 4.95 38.59 33.04
C THR A 2 5.29 37.28 32.34
N GLN A 3 5.97 37.32 31.19
CA GLN A 3 6.17 36.08 30.40
C GLN A 3 7.56 35.85 29.79
N ALA A 4 8.48 36.80 29.79
CA ALA A 4 9.82 36.57 29.21
C ALA A 4 10.87 36.11 30.25
N GLY A 5 10.95 36.76 31.42
CA GLY A 5 11.96 36.44 32.44
C GLY A 5 11.74 35.10 33.13
N ASP A 6 10.48 34.69 33.30
CA ASP A 6 10.13 33.41 33.93
C ASP A 6 10.49 32.21 33.04
N ALA A 7 10.27 32.32 31.72
CA ALA A 7 10.65 31.28 30.76
C ALA A 7 12.17 31.01 30.72
N VAL A 8 12.99 32.05 30.84
CA VAL A 8 14.46 31.91 30.91
C VAL A 8 14.88 31.24 32.22
N ALA A 9 14.31 31.64 33.34
CA ALA A 9 14.61 31.03 34.64
C ALA A 9 14.20 29.55 34.70
N VAL A 10 13.03 29.21 34.14
CA VAL A 10 12.58 27.81 34.00
C VAL A 10 13.53 26.99 33.14
N ARG A 11 14.00 27.54 32.00
CA ARG A 11 14.96 26.85 31.12
C ARG A 11 16.30 26.59 31.84
N GLN A 12 16.83 27.57 32.57
CA GLN A 12 18.06 27.41 33.34
C GLN A 12 17.92 26.32 34.41
N ARG A 13 16.81 26.34 35.18
CA ARG A 13 16.52 25.29 36.18
C ARG A 13 16.40 23.91 35.56
N HIS A 14 15.71 23.79 34.42
CA HIS A 14 15.62 22.55 33.67
C HIS A 14 17.00 22.03 33.27
N GLN A 15 17.86 22.88 32.69
CA GLN A 15 19.22 22.50 32.29
C GLN A 15 20.08 22.07 33.48
N SER A 16 20.03 22.79 34.60
CA SER A 16 20.74 22.41 35.82
C SER A 16 20.26 21.06 36.37
N LEU A 17 18.95 20.82 36.39
CA LEU A 17 18.37 19.55 36.84
C LEU A 17 18.71 18.38 35.91
N MET A 18 18.72 18.59 34.60
CA MET A 18 19.16 17.59 33.61
C MET A 18 20.63 17.18 33.82
N ALA A 19 21.49 18.12 34.26
CA ALA A 19 22.91 17.86 34.47
C ALA A 19 23.22 17.19 35.82
N VAL A 20 22.45 17.51 36.87
CA VAL A 20 22.80 17.12 38.25
C VAL A 20 21.94 15.96 38.78
N SER A 21 20.72 15.76 38.26
CA SER A 21 19.79 14.76 38.80
C SER A 21 19.49 13.65 37.78
N PRO A 22 20.04 12.43 37.98
CA PRO A 22 19.70 11.27 37.16
C PRO A 22 18.21 10.94 37.16
N LEU A 23 17.54 11.10 38.33
CA LEU A 23 16.10 10.88 38.44
C LEU A 23 15.32 11.86 37.55
N TYR A 24 15.68 13.14 37.56
CA TYR A 24 15.04 14.13 36.70
C TYR A 24 15.23 13.79 35.22
N GLN A 25 16.44 13.37 34.83
CA GLN A 25 16.72 12.93 33.47
C GLN A 25 15.85 11.73 33.06
N THR A 26 15.74 10.70 33.91
CA THR A 26 14.86 9.55 33.66
C THR A 26 13.40 9.97 33.54
N CYS A 27 12.90 10.82 34.42
CA CYS A 27 11.53 11.33 34.35
C CYS A 27 11.28 12.09 33.05
N MET A 28 12.17 13.01 32.66
CA MET A 28 12.03 13.78 31.42
C MET A 28 12.07 12.87 30.18
N ASN A 29 12.93 11.86 30.16
CA ASN A 29 12.99 10.88 29.07
C ASN A 29 11.69 10.06 28.99
N ASN A 30 11.15 9.58 30.12
CA ASN A 30 9.90 8.83 30.14
C ASN A 30 8.70 9.67 29.70
N ILE A 31 8.65 10.94 30.10
CA ILE A 31 7.63 11.89 29.63
C ILE A 31 7.76 12.10 28.12
N ALA A 32 8.98 12.33 27.63
CA ALA A 32 9.22 12.50 26.20
C ALA A 32 8.81 11.26 25.40
N THR A 33 9.14 10.05 25.86
CA THR A 33 8.71 8.80 25.22
C THR A 33 7.19 8.66 25.21
N SER A 34 6.52 8.99 26.32
CA SER A 34 5.07 8.86 26.45
C SER A 34 4.32 9.87 25.57
N VAL A 35 4.79 11.12 25.51
CA VAL A 35 4.21 12.17 24.64
C VAL A 35 4.44 11.90 23.16
N ASN A 36 5.55 11.24 22.81
CA ASN A 36 5.87 10.89 21.42
C ASN A 36 5.38 9.49 21.02
N LEU A 37 4.54 8.86 21.84
CA LEU A 37 3.83 7.66 21.44
C LEU A 37 2.68 8.02 20.51
N LEU A 38 2.87 7.75 19.22
CA LEU A 38 1.90 8.08 18.17
C LEU A 38 1.27 6.82 17.56
N PRO A 39 0.00 6.89 17.11
CA PRO A 39 -0.59 5.81 16.35
C PRO A 39 0.10 5.66 14.97
N PRO A 40 0.24 4.44 14.44
CA PRO A 40 1.01 4.18 13.23
C PRO A 40 0.34 4.66 11.93
N ALA A 41 -0.96 4.96 11.96
CA ALA A 41 -1.75 5.24 10.76
C ALA A 41 -1.25 6.44 9.95
N ALA A 42 -0.92 7.55 10.62
CA ALA A 42 -0.40 8.75 9.95
C ALA A 42 0.97 8.49 9.30
N ALA A 43 1.83 7.75 9.98
CA ALA A 43 3.14 7.36 9.46
C ALA A 43 3.00 6.42 8.25
N MET A 44 2.07 5.46 8.31
CA MET A 44 1.78 4.55 7.21
C MET A 44 1.22 5.25 5.96
N ALA A 45 0.44 6.31 6.11
CA ALA A 45 0.00 7.12 4.98
C ALA A 45 1.20 7.75 4.24
N GLY A 46 2.21 8.22 5.00
CA GLY A 46 3.46 8.71 4.42
C GLY A 46 4.28 7.61 3.73
N VAL A 47 4.33 6.41 4.32
CA VAL A 47 4.95 5.24 3.69
C VAL A 47 4.28 4.91 2.36
N TYR A 48 2.94 4.89 2.31
CA TYR A 48 2.20 4.64 1.07
C TYR A 48 2.51 5.69 0.01
N ALA A 49 2.43 6.98 0.35
CA ALA A 49 2.72 8.06 -0.60
C ALA A 49 4.15 7.95 -1.17
N ARG A 50 5.14 7.67 -0.31
CA ARG A 50 6.52 7.47 -0.74
C ARG A 50 6.68 6.24 -1.63
N THR A 51 6.15 5.10 -1.23
CA THR A 51 6.26 3.85 -2.00
C THR A 51 5.61 3.97 -3.36
N ASP A 52 4.40 4.55 -3.42
CA ASP A 52 3.67 4.75 -4.67
C ASP A 52 4.41 5.70 -5.62
N HIS A 53 5.00 6.78 -5.09
CA HIS A 53 5.76 7.73 -5.89
C HIS A 53 7.06 7.14 -6.42
N THR A 54 7.77 6.33 -5.62
CA THR A 54 9.08 5.78 -5.99
C THR A 54 8.97 4.56 -6.89
N PHE A 55 8.04 3.66 -6.62
CA PHE A 55 7.95 2.35 -7.28
C PHE A 55 6.64 2.13 -8.03
N GLY A 56 5.56 2.80 -7.61
CA GLY A 56 4.21 2.58 -8.11
C GLY A 56 3.31 1.89 -7.08
N VAL A 57 2.00 2.05 -7.25
CA VAL A 57 0.96 1.57 -6.32
C VAL A 57 0.94 0.04 -6.18
N PHE A 58 1.47 -0.66 -7.18
CA PHE A 58 1.60 -2.12 -7.23
C PHE A 58 2.70 -2.66 -6.32
N GLN A 59 3.61 -1.81 -5.84
CA GLN A 59 4.62 -2.19 -4.87
C GLN A 59 4.00 -2.30 -3.47
N SER A 60 4.28 -3.41 -2.78
CA SER A 60 3.86 -3.56 -1.38
C SER A 60 4.61 -2.58 -0.47
N PRO A 61 3.92 -1.93 0.48
CA PRO A 61 4.53 -0.98 1.42
C PRO A 61 5.28 -1.67 2.59
N ALA A 62 5.30 -3.01 2.61
CA ALA A 62 6.07 -3.82 3.55
C ALA A 62 7.56 -3.86 3.19
N ASN A 63 8.38 -4.32 4.13
CA ASN A 63 9.84 -4.30 4.06
C ASN A 63 10.40 -2.88 3.82
N THR A 64 9.71 -1.86 4.36
CA THR A 64 10.17 -0.47 4.31
C THR A 64 10.19 0.13 5.70
N THR A 65 11.09 1.10 5.92
CA THR A 65 11.21 1.77 7.21
C THR A 65 10.26 2.98 7.32
N ILE A 66 9.85 3.28 8.55
CA ILE A 66 9.15 4.51 8.89
C ILE A 66 10.19 5.55 9.31
N ILE A 67 10.36 6.59 8.48
CA ILE A 67 11.35 7.64 8.73
C ILE A 67 10.97 8.39 10.02
N ASN A 68 11.97 8.68 10.86
CA ASN A 68 11.86 9.36 12.16
C ASN A 68 11.09 8.58 13.25
N ALA A 69 10.73 7.32 13.01
CA ALA A 69 10.22 6.44 14.06
C ALA A 69 11.37 5.62 14.67
N ILE A 70 11.37 5.50 16.00
CA ILE A 70 12.46 4.87 16.75
C ILE A 70 12.19 3.38 16.97
N SER A 71 11.01 3.05 17.48
CA SER A 71 10.63 1.66 17.80
C SER A 71 9.11 1.52 17.94
N PRO A 72 8.56 0.29 17.80
CA PRO A 72 7.22 0.02 18.29
C PRO A 72 7.21 0.01 19.84
N VAL A 73 6.03 0.20 20.44
CA VAL A 73 5.85 0.08 21.90
C VAL A 73 5.93 -1.37 22.35
N VAL A 74 5.36 -2.27 21.54
CA VAL A 74 5.31 -3.69 21.82
C VAL A 74 6.22 -4.39 20.83
N THR A 75 7.24 -5.05 21.35
CA THR A 75 8.05 -5.97 20.57
C THR A 75 7.27 -7.26 20.38
N ILE A 76 7.16 -7.73 19.14
CA ILE A 76 6.51 -9.00 18.83
C ILE A 76 7.49 -9.97 18.16
N SER A 77 7.39 -11.22 18.56
CA SER A 77 8.11 -12.36 17.99
C SER A 77 7.49 -12.83 16.66
N ASP A 78 8.20 -13.69 15.95
CA ASP A 78 7.68 -14.30 14.72
C ASP A 78 6.44 -15.16 14.99
N GLN A 79 6.41 -15.85 16.13
CA GLN A 79 5.28 -16.69 16.54
C GLN A 79 4.03 -15.85 16.80
N GLU A 80 4.15 -14.75 17.56
CA GLU A 80 3.04 -13.84 17.81
C GLU A 80 2.52 -13.20 16.53
N GLN A 81 3.44 -12.81 15.62
CA GLN A 81 3.04 -12.29 14.32
C GLN A 81 2.30 -13.31 13.46
N GLY A 82 2.68 -14.59 13.51
CA GLY A 82 2.03 -15.64 12.73
C GLY A 82 0.50 -15.65 12.94
N SER A 83 0.06 -15.52 14.19
CA SER A 83 -1.36 -15.45 14.56
C SER A 83 -2.04 -14.15 14.10
N LEU A 84 -1.31 -13.04 13.99
CA LEU A 84 -1.82 -11.77 13.47
C LEU A 84 -2.01 -11.78 11.95
N ASN A 85 -1.17 -12.53 11.23
CA ASN A 85 -1.21 -12.60 9.77
C ASN A 85 -2.33 -13.51 9.26
N VAL A 86 -2.57 -14.66 9.92
CA VAL A 86 -3.59 -15.67 9.52
C VAL A 86 -4.63 -15.87 10.64
N PRO A 87 -5.39 -14.84 11.03
CA PRO A 87 -6.41 -15.01 12.03
C PRO A 87 -7.63 -15.76 11.45
N LEU A 88 -8.33 -16.52 12.29
CA LEU A 88 -9.49 -17.34 11.87
C LEU A 88 -10.61 -16.50 11.22
N ASN A 89 -10.74 -15.24 11.62
CA ASN A 89 -11.72 -14.31 11.06
C ASN A 89 -11.25 -13.61 9.77
N GLY A 90 -10.03 -13.87 9.29
CA GLY A 90 -9.45 -13.27 8.10
C GLY A 90 -8.99 -11.82 8.25
N LEU A 91 -9.21 -11.18 9.40
CA LEU A 91 -8.86 -9.80 9.69
C LEU A 91 -7.36 -9.66 10.02
N ALA A 92 -6.50 -9.84 9.02
CA ALA A 92 -5.06 -9.79 9.20
C ALA A 92 -4.57 -8.44 9.74
N VAL A 93 -3.58 -8.48 10.62
CA VAL A 93 -2.95 -7.30 11.22
C VAL A 93 -1.48 -7.23 10.78
N ASN A 94 -1.13 -6.16 10.07
CA ASN A 94 0.24 -5.92 9.64
C ASN A 94 1.07 -5.33 10.78
N ALA A 95 2.12 -6.05 11.17
CA ALA A 95 3.00 -5.61 12.23
C ALA A 95 4.04 -4.56 11.75
N ILE A 96 4.50 -3.72 12.68
CA ILE A 96 5.71 -2.91 12.52
C ILE A 96 6.71 -3.46 13.54
N ARG A 97 7.88 -3.89 13.08
CA ARG A 97 8.83 -4.66 13.89
C ARG A 97 10.23 -4.11 13.82
N MET A 98 10.98 -4.37 14.89
CA MET A 98 12.41 -4.12 14.96
C MET A 98 13.16 -5.39 14.60
N PHE A 99 14.04 -5.32 13.61
CA PHE A 99 14.91 -6.42 13.22
C PHE A 99 16.37 -6.09 13.54
N PRO A 100 17.15 -7.06 14.07
CA PRO A 100 18.59 -6.92 14.15
C PRO A 100 19.15 -6.58 12.76
N ASN A 101 20.06 -5.60 12.69
CA ASN A 101 20.73 -5.12 11.47
C ASN A 101 19.86 -4.37 10.43
N TYR A 102 18.54 -4.52 10.43
CA TYR A 102 17.65 -3.83 9.48
C TYR A 102 16.84 -2.69 10.12
N GLY A 103 16.77 -2.64 11.45
CA GLY A 103 16.04 -1.61 12.17
C GLY A 103 14.53 -1.78 12.08
N LEU A 104 13.81 -0.66 12.13
CA LEU A 104 12.36 -0.60 12.12
C LEU A 104 11.80 -0.83 10.71
N LEU A 105 10.99 -1.87 10.54
CA LEU A 105 10.34 -2.20 9.28
C LEU A 105 8.82 -2.39 9.44
N VAL A 106 8.07 -1.92 8.46
CA VAL A 106 6.70 -2.36 8.20
C VAL A 106 6.77 -3.79 7.70
N TRP A 107 6.19 -4.74 8.43
CA TRP A 107 6.36 -6.17 8.20
C TRP A 107 5.05 -6.90 7.92
N GLY A 108 4.24 -6.33 7.02
CA GLY A 108 3.00 -6.95 6.55
C GLY A 108 2.35 -6.10 5.45
N ALA A 109 1.69 -6.78 4.52
CA ALA A 109 1.00 -6.14 3.39
C ALA A 109 -0.42 -6.69 3.15
N ARG A 110 -1.04 -7.32 4.15
CA ARG A 110 -2.37 -7.92 4.02
C ARG A 110 -3.48 -6.91 4.29
N THR A 111 -4.64 -7.10 3.65
CA THR A 111 -5.86 -6.36 3.96
C THR A 111 -6.64 -7.05 5.08
N LEU A 112 -7.76 -6.46 5.50
CA LEU A 112 -8.72 -7.13 6.38
C LEU A 112 -9.47 -8.28 5.69
N ALA A 113 -9.35 -8.42 4.38
CA ALA A 113 -9.80 -9.59 3.63
C ALA A 113 -8.62 -10.58 3.44
N GLY A 114 -7.86 -10.85 4.51
CA GLY A 114 -6.62 -11.63 4.45
C GLY A 114 -6.79 -13.07 3.96
N ASN A 115 -7.99 -13.64 4.09
CA ASN A 115 -8.32 -14.98 3.59
C ASN A 115 -8.87 -14.98 2.15
N SER A 116 -9.08 -13.82 1.53
CA SER A 116 -9.43 -13.73 0.11
C SER A 116 -8.24 -14.17 -0.74
N ASP A 117 -8.48 -14.82 -1.88
CA ASP A 117 -7.42 -15.07 -2.86
C ASP A 117 -7.18 -13.84 -3.75
N ASP A 118 -8.25 -13.09 -4.06
CA ASP A 118 -8.18 -11.90 -4.92
C ASP A 118 -7.70 -10.65 -4.17
N TRP A 119 -8.19 -10.44 -2.94
CA TRP A 119 -8.03 -9.15 -2.23
C TRP A 119 -7.16 -9.23 -0.99
N ARG A 120 -6.36 -10.30 -0.87
CA ARG A 120 -5.45 -10.53 0.27
C ARG A 120 -4.52 -9.36 0.54
N TYR A 121 -3.98 -8.75 -0.52
CA TYR A 121 -2.84 -7.84 -0.42
C TYR A 121 -3.22 -6.39 -0.69
N ILE A 122 -2.61 -5.49 0.09
CA ILE A 122 -2.77 -4.04 0.00
C ILE A 122 -2.36 -3.54 -1.39
N SER A 123 -1.23 -3.99 -1.94
CA SER A 123 -0.78 -3.54 -3.26
C SER A 123 -1.75 -3.93 -4.37
N VAL A 124 -2.26 -5.16 -4.34
CA VAL A 124 -3.27 -5.66 -5.30
C VAL A 124 -4.54 -4.81 -5.22
N ARG A 125 -5.09 -4.64 -4.01
CA ARG A 125 -6.33 -3.85 -3.83
C ARG A 125 -6.16 -2.39 -4.23
N ARG A 126 -5.06 -1.75 -3.83
CA ARG A 126 -4.80 -0.33 -4.14
C ARG A 126 -4.54 -0.12 -5.63
N THR A 127 -3.88 -1.07 -6.30
CA THR A 127 -3.67 -1.01 -7.76
C THR A 127 -4.99 -1.13 -8.51
N ALA A 128 -5.85 -2.07 -8.11
CA ALA A 128 -7.19 -2.19 -8.69
C ALA A 128 -8.01 -0.90 -8.51
N MET A 129 -7.99 -0.31 -7.31
CA MET A 129 -8.66 0.96 -7.03
C MET A 129 -8.12 2.11 -7.87
N MET A 130 -6.80 2.20 -8.01
CA MET A 130 -6.15 3.24 -8.84
C MET A 130 -6.56 3.10 -10.31
N ILE A 131 -6.56 1.88 -10.85
CA ILE A 131 -6.99 1.60 -12.22
C ILE A 131 -8.47 1.99 -12.40
N GLU A 132 -9.35 1.55 -11.50
CA GLU A 132 -10.78 1.85 -11.54
C GLU A 132 -11.05 3.37 -11.53
N GLN A 133 -10.42 4.09 -10.60
CA GLN A 133 -10.57 5.55 -10.48
C GLN A 133 -10.01 6.28 -11.70
N SER A 134 -8.87 5.85 -12.24
CA SER A 134 -8.25 6.47 -13.41
C SER A 134 -9.09 6.25 -14.67
N VAL A 135 -9.61 5.04 -14.87
CA VAL A 135 -10.52 4.72 -15.98
C VAL A 135 -11.81 5.51 -15.85
N LYS A 136 -12.41 5.56 -14.65
CA LYS A 136 -13.64 6.35 -14.41
C LYS A 136 -13.42 7.83 -14.72
N ALA A 137 -12.29 8.41 -14.30
CA ALA A 137 -11.95 9.79 -14.62
C ALA A 137 -11.80 10.02 -16.12
N ALA A 138 -11.12 9.11 -16.84
CA ALA A 138 -10.97 9.20 -18.30
C ALA A 138 -12.32 9.10 -19.04
N LEU A 139 -13.23 8.25 -18.54
CA LEU A 139 -14.56 8.06 -19.14
C LEU A 139 -15.49 9.27 -18.98
N GLN A 140 -15.20 10.21 -18.06
CA GLN A 140 -16.03 11.41 -17.89
C GLN A 140 -16.14 12.26 -19.16
N ALA A 141 -15.09 12.28 -20.00
CA ALA A 141 -15.09 13.02 -21.27
C ALA A 141 -16.12 12.49 -22.29
N TYR A 142 -16.61 11.26 -22.10
CA TYR A 142 -17.55 10.60 -23.02
C TYR A 142 -19.01 10.65 -22.55
N VAL A 143 -19.27 11.26 -21.40
CA VAL A 143 -20.65 11.45 -20.92
C VAL A 143 -21.40 12.35 -21.90
N PHE A 144 -22.60 11.93 -22.31
CA PHE A 144 -23.42 12.57 -23.34
C PHE A 144 -22.85 12.58 -24.78
N GLN A 145 -21.79 11.82 -25.06
CA GLN A 145 -21.40 11.54 -26.45
C GLN A 145 -22.37 10.53 -27.10
N ALA A 146 -22.35 10.46 -28.42
CA ALA A 146 -23.14 9.46 -29.15
C ALA A 146 -22.70 8.05 -28.77
N ASN A 147 -23.65 7.16 -28.44
CA ASN A 147 -23.37 5.76 -28.10
C ASN A 147 -23.18 4.94 -29.39
N ASP A 148 -22.07 5.20 -30.08
CA ASP A 148 -21.76 4.64 -31.40
C ASP A 148 -20.36 4.03 -31.49
N ASN A 149 -20.08 3.38 -32.62
CA ASN A 149 -18.81 2.70 -32.83
C ASN A 149 -17.58 3.62 -32.76
N LEU A 150 -17.72 4.90 -33.11
CA LEU A 150 -16.61 5.87 -33.04
C LEU A 150 -16.25 6.16 -31.59
N THR A 151 -17.26 6.43 -30.75
CA THR A 151 -17.09 6.65 -29.31
C THR A 151 -16.54 5.40 -28.62
N TRP A 152 -17.08 4.22 -28.95
CA TRP A 152 -16.61 2.92 -28.45
C TRP A 152 -15.12 2.69 -28.75
N THR A 153 -14.72 2.90 -30.01
CA THR A 153 -13.32 2.74 -30.42
C THR A 153 -12.40 3.71 -29.66
N SER A 154 -12.85 4.96 -29.47
CA SER A 154 -12.11 5.98 -28.72
C SER A 154 -11.94 5.58 -27.25
N VAL A 155 -13.02 5.18 -26.58
CA VAL A 155 -13.01 4.70 -25.19
C VAL A 155 -12.06 3.51 -25.01
N SER A 156 -12.19 2.51 -25.89
CA SER A 156 -11.35 1.31 -25.84
C SER A 156 -9.87 1.66 -26.02
N ALA A 157 -9.54 2.59 -26.93
CA ALA A 157 -8.18 3.05 -27.15
C ALA A 157 -7.60 3.80 -25.93
N VAL A 158 -8.37 4.71 -25.32
CA VAL A 158 -7.93 5.46 -24.12
C VAL A 158 -7.61 4.52 -22.96
N ILE A 159 -8.51 3.58 -22.66
CA ILE A 159 -8.31 2.61 -21.58
C ILE A 159 -7.12 1.69 -21.90
N SER A 160 -7.06 1.17 -23.12
CA SER A 160 -5.98 0.26 -23.54
C SER A 160 -4.61 0.93 -23.48
N ASN A 161 -4.50 2.20 -23.87
CA ASN A 161 -3.24 2.94 -23.78
C ASN A 161 -2.78 3.12 -22.33
N PHE A 162 -3.70 3.45 -21.42
CA PHE A 162 -3.42 3.54 -19.99
C PHE A 162 -2.95 2.20 -19.41
N LEU A 163 -3.68 1.10 -19.66
CA LEU A 163 -3.34 -0.22 -19.16
C LEU A 163 -2.02 -0.75 -19.75
N ASN A 164 -1.72 -0.45 -21.01
CA ASN A 164 -0.44 -0.77 -21.62
C ASN A 164 0.73 -0.04 -20.92
N ALA A 165 0.53 1.22 -20.51
CA ALA A 165 1.52 1.92 -19.71
C ALA A 165 1.73 1.23 -18.35
N GLN A 166 0.64 0.86 -17.66
CA GLN A 166 0.72 0.13 -16.39
C GLN A 166 1.44 -1.22 -16.53
N TRP A 167 1.18 -1.97 -17.60
CA TRP A 167 1.88 -3.22 -17.91
C TRP A 167 3.38 -2.99 -18.13
N LYS A 168 3.76 -1.99 -18.92
CA LYS A 168 5.17 -1.64 -19.16
C LYS A 168 5.90 -1.21 -17.88
N TYR A 169 5.20 -0.62 -16.91
CA TYR A 169 5.74 -0.30 -15.60
C TYR A 169 5.80 -1.51 -14.63
N GLY A 170 5.28 -2.67 -15.03
CA GLY A 170 5.30 -3.89 -14.21
C GLY A 170 4.13 -4.03 -13.23
N ALA A 171 3.11 -3.17 -13.33
CA ALA A 171 1.92 -3.25 -12.47
C ALA A 171 1.01 -4.43 -12.83
N LEU A 172 1.04 -4.85 -14.10
CA LEU A 172 0.25 -5.95 -14.64
C LEU A 172 1.16 -7.11 -15.07
N VAL A 173 0.69 -8.34 -14.92
CA VAL A 173 1.44 -9.57 -15.23
C VAL A 173 0.97 -10.15 -16.55
N GLY A 174 1.91 -10.46 -17.44
CA GLY A 174 1.61 -11.11 -18.71
C GLY A 174 2.80 -11.01 -19.66
N SER A 175 3.02 -12.04 -20.46
CA SER A 175 4.14 -12.08 -21.42
C SER A 175 3.96 -11.07 -22.58
N LYS A 176 2.70 -10.75 -22.87
CA LYS A 176 2.24 -9.78 -23.87
C LYS A 176 1.03 -9.02 -23.32
N PRO A 177 0.66 -7.86 -23.88
CA PRO A 177 -0.48 -7.06 -23.39
C PRO A 177 -1.78 -7.85 -23.26
N ALA A 178 -2.07 -8.74 -24.21
CA ALA A 178 -3.29 -9.55 -24.23
C ALA A 178 -3.38 -10.58 -23.08
N ASP A 179 -2.26 -10.94 -22.45
CA ASP A 179 -2.26 -11.79 -21.25
C ASP A 179 -2.47 -10.94 -19.98
N ALA A 180 -2.15 -9.65 -20.04
CA ALA A 180 -2.12 -8.74 -18.90
C ALA A 180 -3.44 -7.99 -18.69
N TYR A 181 -4.14 -7.66 -19.78
CA TYR A 181 -5.44 -6.99 -19.69
C TYR A 181 -6.31 -7.22 -20.93
N SER A 182 -7.61 -7.00 -20.77
CA SER A 182 -8.57 -6.91 -21.87
C SER A 182 -9.55 -5.76 -21.64
N VAL A 183 -9.97 -5.13 -22.74
CA VAL A 183 -10.98 -4.06 -22.75
C VAL A 183 -12.03 -4.45 -23.77
N SER A 184 -13.28 -4.53 -23.35
CA SER A 184 -14.42 -4.86 -24.22
C SER A 184 -15.45 -3.75 -24.13
N VAL A 185 -15.80 -3.21 -25.29
CA VAL A 185 -16.86 -2.22 -25.47
C VAL A 185 -17.49 -2.44 -26.85
N GLY A 186 -18.81 -2.31 -26.95
CA GLY A 186 -19.54 -2.44 -28.20
C GLY A 186 -20.70 -3.44 -28.16
N LEU A 187 -21.54 -3.37 -29.20
CA LEU A 187 -22.68 -4.27 -29.40
C LEU A 187 -22.21 -5.71 -29.65
N GLY A 188 -22.76 -6.67 -28.90
CA GLY A 188 -22.40 -8.08 -28.99
C GLY A 188 -21.12 -8.48 -28.26
N THR A 189 -20.41 -7.52 -27.65
CA THR A 189 -19.24 -7.78 -26.79
C THR A 189 -19.54 -7.46 -25.34
N ALA A 190 -19.78 -6.18 -25.02
CA ALA A 190 -20.10 -5.71 -23.67
C ALA A 190 -21.54 -5.18 -23.55
N MET A 191 -22.22 -4.93 -24.67
CA MET A 191 -23.57 -4.36 -24.73
C MET A 191 -24.52 -5.20 -25.58
N THR A 192 -25.79 -5.16 -25.21
CA THR A 192 -26.93 -5.60 -26.00
C THR A 192 -27.54 -4.42 -26.78
N ALA A 193 -28.46 -4.72 -27.71
CA ALA A 193 -29.21 -3.66 -28.40
C ALA A 193 -30.08 -2.84 -27.42
N GLN A 194 -30.56 -3.46 -26.35
CA GLN A 194 -31.35 -2.79 -25.33
C GLN A 194 -30.52 -1.78 -24.53
N ASP A 195 -29.28 -2.13 -24.16
CA ASP A 195 -28.37 -1.20 -23.47
C ASP A 195 -28.17 0.11 -24.27
N ILE A 196 -28.07 0.00 -25.60
CA ILE A 196 -27.92 1.16 -26.48
C ILE A 196 -29.19 2.02 -26.49
N LEU A 197 -30.36 1.40 -26.56
CA LEU A 197 -31.65 2.11 -26.53
C LEU A 197 -31.88 2.80 -25.18
N ASP A 198 -31.42 2.19 -24.09
CA ASP A 198 -31.49 2.74 -22.73
C ASP A 198 -30.41 3.81 -22.47
N GLY A 199 -29.53 4.07 -23.45
CA GLY A 199 -28.46 5.07 -23.34
C GLY A 199 -27.30 4.63 -22.43
N VAL A 200 -27.17 3.32 -22.17
CA VAL A 200 -26.13 2.75 -21.31
C VAL A 200 -24.95 2.27 -22.17
N MET A 201 -23.76 2.78 -21.87
CA MET A 201 -22.51 2.32 -22.48
C MET A 201 -21.73 1.43 -21.49
N ASN A 202 -21.85 0.11 -21.63
CA ASN A 202 -21.13 -0.84 -20.78
C ASN A 202 -19.70 -1.05 -21.29
N VAL A 203 -18.73 -0.91 -20.38
CA VAL A 203 -17.31 -1.17 -20.63
C VAL A 203 -16.81 -2.24 -19.66
N THR A 204 -16.30 -3.34 -20.18
CA THR A 204 -15.70 -4.41 -19.37
C THR A 204 -14.18 -4.32 -19.46
N VAL A 205 -13.53 -4.20 -18.30
CA VAL A 205 -12.07 -4.17 -18.19
C VAL A 205 -11.62 -5.32 -17.30
N MET A 206 -10.72 -6.17 -17.81
CA MET A 206 -10.08 -7.24 -17.04
C MET A 206 -8.59 -6.98 -16.95
N VAL A 207 -7.99 -7.23 -15.79
CA VAL A 207 -6.56 -7.00 -15.54
C VAL A 207 -5.96 -8.14 -14.72
N ALA A 208 -4.73 -8.53 -15.03
CA ALA A 208 -3.93 -9.47 -14.26
C ALA A 208 -2.93 -8.70 -13.39
N LEU A 209 -3.22 -8.60 -12.09
CA LEU A 209 -2.44 -7.80 -11.15
C LEU A 209 -1.20 -8.57 -10.63
N VAL A 210 -0.13 -7.85 -10.31
CA VAL A 210 1.05 -8.44 -9.67
C VAL A 210 0.80 -8.71 -8.17
N HIS A 211 1.12 -9.93 -7.73
CA HIS A 211 1.07 -10.32 -6.32
C HIS A 211 2.47 -10.27 -5.69
N PRO A 212 2.61 -9.84 -4.42
CA PRO A 212 3.90 -9.84 -3.73
C PRO A 212 4.36 -11.26 -3.36
N ALA A 213 5.67 -11.48 -3.36
CA ALA A 213 6.27 -12.70 -2.82
C ALA A 213 6.35 -12.60 -1.29
N GLU A 214 5.38 -13.18 -0.59
CA GLU A 214 5.32 -13.15 0.88
C GLU A 214 6.28 -14.16 1.54
N PHE A 215 6.50 -15.32 0.91
CA PHE A 215 7.35 -16.38 1.45
C PHE A 215 8.39 -16.79 0.41
N ILE A 216 9.64 -16.94 0.86
CA ILE A 216 10.73 -17.50 0.07
C ILE A 216 11.09 -18.84 0.69
N VAL A 217 10.86 -19.94 -0.04
CA VAL A 217 11.26 -21.28 0.40
C VAL A 217 12.57 -21.64 -0.28
N LEU A 218 13.62 -21.82 0.52
CA LEU A 218 14.94 -22.23 0.06
C LEU A 218 15.14 -23.72 0.34
N THR A 219 15.29 -24.51 -0.72
CA THR A 219 15.55 -25.95 -0.63
C THR A 219 17.04 -26.21 -0.81
N PHE A 220 17.71 -26.71 0.23
CA PHE A 220 19.09 -27.19 0.16
C PHE A 220 19.12 -28.70 0.01
N GLN A 221 19.82 -29.19 -1.01
CA GLN A 221 20.07 -30.61 -1.23
C GLN A 221 21.56 -30.82 -1.52
N GLN A 222 22.14 -31.85 -0.90
CA GLN A 222 23.48 -32.28 -1.23
C GLN A 222 23.45 -33.00 -2.58
N GLN A 223 24.06 -32.39 -3.60
CA GLN A 223 24.27 -33.06 -4.87
C GLN A 223 25.28 -34.19 -4.67
N MET A 224 24.94 -35.42 -5.07
CA MET A 224 25.91 -36.51 -5.10
C MET A 224 27.02 -36.16 -6.09
N GLN A 225 28.27 -36.42 -5.70
CA GLN A 225 29.43 -36.17 -6.53
C GLN A 225 29.29 -36.95 -7.85
N THR A 226 29.12 -36.23 -8.96
CA THR A 226 29.21 -36.81 -10.30
C THR A 226 30.67 -36.93 -10.68
N SER A 227 31.24 -38.06 -10.23
CA SER A 227 32.60 -38.54 -10.49
C SER A 227 33.75 -37.72 -9.90
#